data_AF-A0AAV4IP61-F1
#
_entry.id   AF-A0AAV4IP61-F1
#
_cell.length_a   1.000
_cell.length_b   1.000
_cell.length_c   1.000
_cell.angle_alpha   90.00
_cell.angle_beta   90.00
_cell.angle_gamma   90.00
#
_symmetry.space_group_name_H-M   'P 1'
#
loop_
_entity.id
_entity.type
_entity.pdbx_description
1 polymer ?
#
loop_
_entity_poly.entity_id
_entity_poly.type
_entity_poly.pdbx_seq_one_letter_code
_entity_poly.pdbx_strand_id
1 'polypeptide(L)'
;MNSLKPNDNIRTLSRKEQVTIFRLRTQHASLNYHLNRINPQHPPMCPLCNDQFETTDHLLLHCPNLDDLRQDLLPPTPDITNILYSTTDQLKNTSKFYHMAMGRRANAHRLLD
;
A
#
# COMPACT_ATOMS: atom_id res chain seq x y z
N MET A 1 6.99 19.19 5.57
CA MET A 1 7.43 18.89 4.19
C MET A 1 8.24 17.60 4.23
N ASN A 2 7.77 16.54 3.58
CA ASN A 2 8.48 15.26 3.51
C ASN A 2 9.58 15.36 2.45
N SER A 3 10.77 15.83 2.84
CA SER A 3 11.94 15.81 1.96
C SER A 3 12.52 14.39 1.91
N LEU A 4 12.72 13.88 0.70
CA LEU A 4 13.46 12.64 0.48
C LEU A 4 14.89 12.84 0.96
N LYS A 5 15.34 12.03 1.92
CA LYS A 5 16.72 12.09 2.39
C LYS A 5 17.67 11.83 1.21
N PRO A 6 18.86 12.47 1.16
CA PRO A 6 19.80 12.30 0.04
C PRO A 6 20.13 10.84 -0.28
N ASN A 7 20.19 9.99 0.75
CA ASN A 7 20.51 8.56 0.65
C ASN A 7 19.26 7.65 0.63
N ASP A 8 18.10 8.17 0.23
CA ASP A 8 16.88 7.36 0.14
C ASP A 8 16.92 6.47 -1.10
N ASN A 9 16.86 5.15 -0.89
CA ASN A 9 16.90 4.13 -1.94
C ASN A 9 15.75 4.28 -2.96
N ILE A 10 14.68 5.01 -2.64
CA ILE A 10 13.61 5.33 -3.58
C ILE A 10 14.12 5.94 -4.90
N ARG A 11 15.24 6.68 -4.87
CA ARG A 11 15.83 7.33 -6.04
C ARG A 11 16.31 6.35 -7.11
N THR A 12 16.59 5.10 -6.71
CA THR A 12 17.07 4.04 -7.59
C THR A 12 15.95 3.26 -8.28
N LEU A 13 14.69 3.52 -7.89
CA LEU A 13 13.52 2.85 -8.43
C LEU A 13 13.07 3.46 -9.76
N SER A 14 12.27 2.72 -10.54
CA SER A 14 11.57 3.28 -11.69
C SER A 14 10.57 4.35 -11.28
N ARG A 15 10.15 5.21 -12.22
CA ARG A 15 9.21 6.29 -11.91
C ARG A 15 7.89 5.79 -11.31
N LYS A 16 7.39 4.65 -11.80
CA LYS A 16 6.15 4.04 -11.29
C LYS A 16 6.30 3.61 -9.83
N GLU A 17 7.38 2.90 -9.51
CA GLU A 17 7.70 2.45 -8.16
C GLU A 17 7.93 3.64 -7.21
N GLN A 18 8.66 4.67 -7.65
CA GLN A 18 8.84 5.91 -6.87
C GLN A 18 7.51 6.54 -6.48
N VAL A 19 6.58 6.67 -7.43
CA VAL A 19 5.25 7.24 -7.17
C VAL A 19 4.48 6.36 -6.19
N THR A 20 4.52 5.04 -6.35
CA THR A 20 3.88 4.09 -5.44
C THR A 20 4.42 4.25 -4.01
N ILE A 21 5.73 4.16 -3.81
CA ILE A 21 6.36 4.28 -2.49
C ILE A 21 6.09 5.65 -1.87
N PHE A 22 6.18 6.73 -2.67
CA PHE A 22 5.89 8.08 -2.18
C PHE A 22 4.44 8.22 -1.69
N ARG A 23 3.46 7.70 -2.46
CA ARG A 23 2.05 7.74 -2.07
C ARG A 23 1.79 6.94 -0.79
N LEU A 24 2.43 5.78 -0.64
CA LEU A 24 2.31 4.97 0.57
C LEU A 24 2.89 5.71 1.79
N ARG A 25 4.12 6.24 1.68
CA ARG A 25 4.77 7.03 2.75
C ARG A 25 3.98 8.25 3.19
N THR A 26 3.28 8.88 2.25
CA THR A 26 2.49 10.09 2.51
C THR A 26 1.02 9.82 2.77
N GLN A 27 0.59 8.55 2.78
CA GLN A 27 -0.80 8.13 2.94
C GLN A 27 -1.77 8.73 1.89
N HIS A 28 -1.26 9.03 0.69
CA HIS A 28 -2.03 9.49 -0.47
C HIS A 28 -2.24 8.40 -1.52
N ALA A 29 -2.13 7.13 -1.11
CA ALA A 29 -2.56 6.02 -1.96
C ALA A 29 -4.09 6.05 -2.09
N SER A 30 -4.61 5.58 -3.23
CA SER A 30 -6.05 5.53 -3.53
C SER A 30 -6.75 4.38 -2.80
N LEU A 31 -6.65 4.38 -1.47
CA LEU A 31 -7.32 3.48 -0.55
C LEU A 31 -8.59 4.15 -0.02
N ASN A 32 -9.57 3.34 0.38
CA ASN A 32 -10.91 3.84 0.67
C ASN A 32 -10.93 4.85 1.83
N TYR A 33 -10.06 4.72 2.83
CA TYR A 33 -9.94 5.73 3.88
C TYR A 33 -9.48 7.10 3.34
N HIS A 34 -8.50 7.13 2.43
CA HIS A 34 -8.05 8.38 1.82
C HIS A 34 -9.13 8.99 0.91
N LEU A 35 -9.83 8.16 0.13
CA LEU A 35 -10.92 8.60 -0.73
C LEU A 35 -12.10 9.16 0.08
N ASN A 36 -12.45 8.54 1.20
CA ASN A 36 -13.48 9.03 2.12
C ASN A 36 -13.16 10.43 2.67
N ARG A 37 -11.88 10.72 2.95
CA ARG A 37 -11.45 12.07 3.37
C ARG A 37 -11.66 13.14 2.29
N ILE A 38 -11.68 12.75 1.01
CA ILE A 38 -11.92 13.65 -0.13
C ILE A 38 -13.43 13.75 -0.41
N ASN A 39 -14.14 12.63 -0.36
CA ASN A 39 -15.59 12.54 -0.53
C ASN A 39 -16.19 11.64 0.56
N PRO A 40 -16.85 12.21 1.58
CA PRO A 40 -17.43 11.45 2.70
C PRO A 40 -18.47 10.39 2.29
N GLN A 41 -19.06 10.50 1.09
CA GLN A 41 -20.00 9.50 0.57
C GLN A 41 -19.32 8.21 0.11
N HIS A 42 -18.00 8.24 -0.10
CA HIS A 42 -17.22 7.05 -0.44
C HIS A 42 -16.95 6.24 0.84
N PRO A 43 -17.40 4.98 0.97
CA PRO A 43 -17.22 4.21 2.20
C PRO A 43 -15.73 3.94 2.45
N PRO A 44 -15.22 4.09 3.69
CA PRO A 44 -13.80 3.92 4.00
C PRO A 44 -13.35 2.46 4.12
N MET A 45 -14.27 1.50 4.01
CA MET A 45 -14.06 0.10 4.34
C MET A 45 -13.18 -0.64 3.33
N CYS A 46 -12.47 -1.67 3.77
CA CYS A 46 -11.69 -2.53 2.87
C CYS A 46 -12.62 -3.47 2.08
N PRO A 47 -12.57 -3.49 0.73
CA PRO A 47 -13.43 -4.37 -0.06
C PRO A 47 -13.01 -5.84 0.01
N LEU A 48 -11.81 -6.14 0.53
CA LEU A 48 -11.31 -7.51 0.63
C LEU A 48 -11.78 -8.20 1.91
N CYS A 49 -11.75 -7.51 3.05
CA CYS A 49 -12.01 -8.11 4.37
C CYS A 49 -13.09 -7.39 5.18
N ASN A 50 -13.67 -6.32 4.62
CA ASN A 50 -14.71 -5.52 5.25
C ASN A 50 -14.29 -4.83 6.57
N ASP A 51 -12.99 -4.66 6.79
CA ASP A 51 -12.47 -3.80 7.87
C ASP A 51 -12.98 -2.37 7.71
N GLN A 52 -13.27 -1.71 8.83
CA GLN A 52 -13.88 -0.38 8.87
C GLN A 52 -13.04 0.68 8.15
N PHE A 53 -11.70 0.58 8.20
CA PHE A 53 -10.80 1.59 7.65
C PHE A 53 -9.69 0.96 6.81
N GLU A 54 -9.81 1.11 5.49
CA GLU A 54 -8.75 0.73 4.57
C GLU A 54 -7.66 1.81 4.52
N THR A 55 -6.75 1.76 5.49
CA THR A 55 -5.56 2.61 5.58
C THR A 55 -4.35 1.96 4.91
N THR A 56 -3.27 2.74 4.73
CA THR A 56 -1.97 2.18 4.30
C THR A 56 -1.49 1.09 5.27
N ASP A 57 -1.63 1.32 6.57
CA ASP A 57 -1.22 0.37 7.61
C ASP A 57 -2.07 -0.90 7.52
N HIS A 58 -3.38 -0.77 7.34
CA HIS A 58 -4.26 -1.92 7.12
C HIS A 58 -3.82 -2.75 5.92
N LEU A 59 -3.60 -2.11 4.76
CA LEU A 59 -3.18 -2.78 3.54
C LEU A 59 -1.84 -3.52 3.73
N LEU A 60 -0.84 -2.84 4.31
CA LEU A 60 0.53 -3.34 4.42
C LEU A 60 0.72 -4.36 5.53
N LEU A 61 -0.06 -4.29 6.62
CA LEU A 61 0.21 -5.05 7.85
C LEU A 61 -0.95 -5.90 8.36
N HIS A 62 -2.21 -5.56 8.07
CA HIS A 62 -3.34 -6.13 8.82
C HIS A 62 -4.38 -6.86 7.97
N CYS A 63 -4.52 -6.53 6.68
CA CYS A 63 -5.59 -7.11 5.85
C CYS A 63 -5.42 -8.63 5.70
N PRO A 64 -6.28 -9.48 6.28
CA PRO A 64 -6.05 -10.93 6.32
C PRO A 64 -6.02 -11.56 4.92
N ASN A 65 -6.76 -11.00 3.97
CA ASN A 65 -6.82 -11.48 2.58
C ASN A 65 -5.59 -11.10 1.71
N LEU A 66 -4.56 -10.54 2.35
CA LEU A 66 -3.26 -10.25 1.74
C LEU A 66 -2.10 -10.95 2.45
N ASP A 67 -2.36 -11.85 3.42
CA ASP A 67 -1.31 -12.53 4.19
C ASP A 67 -0.34 -13.32 3.31
N ASP A 68 -0.85 -14.01 2.30
CA ASP A 68 -0.05 -14.76 1.34
C ASP A 68 0.91 -13.84 0.55
N LEU A 69 0.42 -12.67 0.10
CA LEU A 69 1.27 -11.68 -0.56
C LEU A 69 2.28 -11.04 0.39
N ARG A 70 1.92 -10.86 1.66
CA ARG A 70 2.87 -10.36 2.67
C ARG A 70 4.00 -11.35 2.90
N GLN A 71 3.68 -12.63 3.02
CA GLN A 71 4.67 -13.70 3.20
C GLN A 71 5.59 -13.85 1.99
N ASP A 72 5.08 -13.65 0.77
CA ASP A 72 5.87 -13.75 -0.46
C ASP A 72 6.76 -12.53 -0.74
N LEU A 73 6.28 -11.31 -0.44
CA LEU A 73 6.90 -10.07 -0.92
C LEU A 73 7.42 -9.13 0.18
N LEU A 74 6.94 -9.25 1.41
CA LEU A 74 7.33 -8.34 2.50
C LEU A 74 8.29 -9.03 3.47
N PRO A 75 8.99 -8.25 4.33
CA PRO A 75 9.90 -8.83 5.31
C PRO A 75 9.16 -9.75 6.30
N PRO A 76 9.83 -10.77 6.87
CA PRO A 76 9.20 -11.75 7.79
C PRO A 76 8.52 -11.14 9.02
N THR A 77 9.05 -10.02 9.52
CA THR A 77 8.44 -9.23 10.60
C THR A 77 8.13 -7.84 10.04
N PRO A 78 7.04 -7.68 9.27
CA PRO A 78 6.77 -6.47 8.52
C PRO A 78 6.44 -5.30 9.46
N ASP A 79 7.08 -4.15 9.23
CA ASP A 79 6.73 -2.87 9.82
C ASP A 79 6.82 -1.76 8.75
N ILE A 80 6.21 -0.61 9.01
CA ILE A 80 6.17 0.49 8.03
C ILE A 80 7.58 0.95 7.61
N THR A 81 8.55 0.90 8.52
CA THR A 81 9.92 1.32 8.26
C THR A 81 10.63 0.34 7.34
N ASN A 82 10.58 -0.95 7.66
CA ASN A 82 11.25 -1.99 6.88
C ASN A 82 10.55 -2.29 5.54
N ILE A 83 9.28 -1.92 5.39
CA ILE A 83 8.54 -1.98 4.13
C ILE A 83 8.80 -0.76 3.24
N LEU A 84 8.76 0.45 3.81
CA LEU A 84 8.73 1.69 3.03
C LEU A 84 10.06 2.44 3.00
N TYR A 85 11.04 2.15 3.86
CA TYR A 85 12.30 2.91 3.98
C TYR A 85 13.55 2.03 3.95
N SER A 86 13.44 0.83 3.37
CA SER A 86 14.49 -0.20 3.35
C SER A 86 15.34 -0.17 2.06
N THR A 87 15.93 -1.32 1.71
CA THR A 87 16.75 -1.54 0.52
C THR A 87 15.95 -1.36 -0.77
N THR A 88 16.64 -1.08 -1.88
CA THR A 88 16.01 -0.97 -3.21
C THR A 88 15.16 -2.19 -3.55
N ASP A 89 15.66 -3.40 -3.28
CA ASP A 89 14.93 -4.64 -3.60
C ASP A 89 13.66 -4.77 -2.77
N GLN A 90 13.71 -4.42 -1.48
CA GLN A 90 12.50 -4.42 -0.66
C GLN A 90 11.50 -3.37 -1.15
N LEU A 91 11.93 -2.18 -1.56
CA LEU A 91 11.03 -1.17 -2.11
C LEU A 91 10.37 -1.62 -3.43
N LYS A 92 11.10 -2.35 -4.28
CA LYS A 92 10.53 -2.99 -5.48
C LYS A 92 9.47 -4.02 -5.10
N ASN A 93 9.78 -4.89 -4.13
CA ASN A 93 8.83 -5.88 -3.65
C ASN A 93 7.58 -5.24 -3.03
N THR A 94 7.74 -4.18 -2.25
CA THR A 94 6.62 -3.40 -1.69
C THR A 94 5.76 -2.78 -2.80
N SER A 95 6.38 -2.26 -3.86
CA SER A 95 5.64 -1.73 -5.02
C SER A 95 4.89 -2.85 -5.75
N LYS A 96 5.49 -4.03 -5.91
CA LYS A 96 4.84 -5.22 -6.49
C LYS A 96 3.66 -5.68 -5.64
N PHE A 97 3.86 -5.79 -4.32
CA PHE A 97 2.81 -6.10 -3.34
C PHE A 97 1.62 -5.15 -3.49
N TYR A 98 1.88 -3.84 -3.51
CA TYR A 98 0.83 -2.83 -3.67
C TYR A 98 0.03 -3.05 -4.96
N HIS A 99 0.69 -3.25 -6.10
CA HIS A 99 -0.02 -3.47 -7.36
C HIS A 99 -0.83 -4.77 -7.40
N MET A 100 -0.34 -5.84 -6.79
CA MET A 100 -1.08 -7.11 -6.68
C MET A 100 -2.30 -6.97 -5.75
N ALA A 101 -2.11 -6.35 -4.59
CA ALA A 101 -3.20 -6.05 -3.65
C ALA A 101 -4.27 -5.16 -4.30
N MET A 102 -3.85 -4.14 -5.05
CA MET A 102 -4.75 -3.29 -5.82
C MET A 102 -5.54 -4.05 -6.89
N GLY A 103 -4.92 -5.03 -7.55
CA GLY A 103 -5.60 -5.92 -8.49
C GLY A 103 -6.68 -6.76 -7.80
N ARG A 104 -6.39 -7.33 -6.63
CA ARG A 104 -7.38 -8.06 -5.81
C ARG A 104 -8.54 -7.15 -5.41
N ARG A 105 -8.25 -5.92 -4.94
CA ARG A 105 -9.26 -4.92 -4.58
C ARG A 105 -10.19 -4.61 -5.75
N ALA A 106 -9.62 -4.35 -6.93
CA ALA A 106 -10.40 -4.04 -8.12
C ALA A 106 -11.33 -5.19 -8.53
N ASN A 107 -10.87 -6.43 -8.41
CA ASN A 107 -11.70 -7.61 -8.71
C ASN A 107 -12.82 -7.80 -7.67
N ALA A 108 -12.56 -7.56 -6.38
CA ALA A 108 -13.58 -7.65 -5.34
C ALA A 108 -14.71 -6.61 -5.55
N HIS A 109 -14.37 -5.38 -5.97
CA HIS A 109 -15.37 -4.38 -6.31
C HIS A 109 -16.27 -4.80 -7.48
N ARG A 110 -15.72 -5.44 -8.53
CA ARG A 110 -16.51 -5.90 -9.69
C ARG A 110 -17.50 -7.01 -9.38
N LEU A 111 -17.36 -7.72 -8.25
CA LEU A 111 -18.27 -8.79 -7.85
C LEU A 111 -19.48 -8.28 -7.04
N LEU A 112 -19.50 -6.98 -6.72
CA LEU A 112 -20.57 -6.33 -5.98
C LEU A 112 -21.48 -5.46 -6.87
N ASP A 113 -21.12 -5.29 -8.15
CA ASP A 113 -21.89 -4.63 -9.21
C ASP A 113 -22.64 -5.67 -10.07
#